data_AF-A0A022QPI5-F1
#
_entry.id   AF-A0A022QPI5-F1
#
_cell.length_a   1.000
_cell.length_b   1.000
_cell.length_c   1.000
_cell.angle_alpha   90.00
_cell.angle_beta   90.00
_cell.angle_gamma   90.00
#
_symmetry.space_group_name_H-M   'P 1'
#
loop_
_entity.id
_entity.type
_entity.pdbx_description
1 polymer ?
#
loop_
_entity_poly.entity_id
_entity_poly.type
_entity_poly.pdbx_seq_one_letter_code
_entity_poly.pdbx_strand_id
1 'polypeptide(L)'
;GVVVLLYASKYHDITAVVNISGRFDLKRGLEERLGKSYLESLDKDGYIDVKTKTGEVDYRVTKEIMLELLNTNMHESCLSIREGCRVPTVHGSDDEINPVEDAVEFDKIIRNHRLEIIRGANHGYTSRQDELVSAVLPFVKEL
;
A
#
# COMPACT_ATOMS: atom_id res chain seq x y z
N GLY A 1 -2.18 1.04 -3.99
CA GLY A 1 -1.96 1.25 -2.55
C GLY A 1 -2.87 0.35 -1.74
N VAL A 2 -2.51 0.06 -0.50
CA VAL A 2 -3.12 -1.00 0.32
C VAL A 2 -4.58 -0.77 0.70
N VAL A 3 -5.00 0.50 0.79
CA VAL A 3 -6.35 0.89 1.22
C VAL A 3 -7.43 0.29 0.31
N VAL A 4 -7.20 0.23 -1.02
CA VAL A 4 -8.19 -0.36 -1.94
C VAL A 4 -8.30 -1.87 -1.79
N LEU A 5 -7.22 -2.56 -1.41
CA LEU A 5 -7.24 -3.99 -1.12
C LEU A 5 -8.05 -4.27 0.14
N LEU A 6 -7.83 -3.47 1.19
CA LEU A 6 -8.59 -3.55 2.45
C LEU A 6 -10.09 -3.24 2.25
N TYR A 7 -10.41 -2.30 1.36
CA TYR A 7 -11.80 -2.03 0.99
C TYR A 7 -12.41 -3.25 0.29
N ALA A 8 -11.74 -3.78 -0.74
CA ALA A 8 -12.21 -4.93 -1.50
C ALA A 8 -12.39 -6.19 -0.63
N SER A 9 -11.55 -6.35 0.40
CA SER A 9 -11.61 -7.46 1.35
C SER A 9 -12.72 -7.32 2.39
N LYS A 10 -13.26 -6.11 2.61
CA LYS A 10 -14.26 -5.85 3.65
C LYS A 10 -15.68 -5.75 3.10
N TYR A 11 -15.87 -5.04 2.00
CA TYR A 11 -17.21 -4.67 1.54
C TYR A 11 -17.74 -5.54 0.40
N HIS A 12 -16.84 -6.12 -0.42
CA HIS A 12 -17.18 -7.04 -1.52
C HIS A 12 -18.22 -6.51 -2.53
N ASP A 13 -18.46 -5.22 -2.54
CA ASP A 13 -19.44 -4.46 -3.34
C ASP A 13 -18.83 -3.90 -4.63
N ILE A 14 -17.53 -4.13 -4.85
CA ILE A 14 -16.79 -3.74 -6.05
C ILE A 14 -16.27 -4.96 -6.80
N THR A 15 -16.15 -4.80 -8.12
CA THR A 15 -15.73 -5.86 -9.04
C THR A 15 -14.28 -5.70 -9.52
N ALA A 16 -13.62 -4.59 -9.19
CA ALA A 16 -12.20 -4.41 -9.45
C ALA A 16 -11.57 -3.31 -8.59
N VAL A 17 -10.25 -3.41 -8.39
CA VAL A 17 -9.40 -2.37 -7.78
C VAL A 17 -8.02 -2.34 -8.44
N VAL A 18 -7.39 -1.16 -8.52
CA VAL A 18 -6.01 -1.03 -8.98
C VAL A 18 -5.08 -0.74 -7.80
N ASN A 19 -4.14 -1.64 -7.55
CA ASN A 19 -3.14 -1.50 -6.51
C ASN A 19 -1.79 -1.03 -7.09
N ILE A 20 -1.48 0.26 -6.95
CA ILE A 20 -0.17 0.80 -7.34
C ILE A 20 0.75 0.87 -6.11
N SER A 21 1.97 0.32 -6.22
CA SER A 21 3.03 0.35 -5.20
C SER A 21 2.57 -0.04 -3.79
N GLY A 22 1.69 -1.04 -3.68
CA GLY A 22 1.15 -1.48 -2.39
C GLY A 22 2.23 -2.08 -1.48
N ARG A 23 2.14 -1.81 -0.18
CA ARG A 23 3.00 -2.41 0.84
C ARG A 23 2.33 -3.64 1.44
N PHE A 24 3.01 -4.79 1.46
CA PHE A 24 2.44 -6.01 2.04
C PHE A 24 2.61 -6.02 3.56
N ASP A 25 3.80 -5.68 4.04
CA ASP A 25 4.12 -5.60 5.46
C ASP A 25 3.96 -4.16 5.97
N LEU A 26 2.78 -3.84 6.52
CA LEU A 26 2.48 -2.48 6.97
C LEU A 26 3.36 -1.99 8.13
N LYS A 27 4.03 -2.89 8.85
CA LYS A 27 4.89 -2.55 9.99
C LYS A 27 6.27 -2.08 9.54
N ARG A 28 6.69 -2.45 8.32
CA ARG A 28 7.98 -2.07 7.73
C ARG A 28 8.10 -0.55 7.63
N GLY A 29 9.26 -0.01 8.00
CA GLY A 29 9.57 1.42 7.88
C GLY A 29 8.84 2.35 8.86
N LEU A 30 8.02 1.84 9.80
CA LEU A 30 7.38 2.68 10.82
C LEU A 30 8.42 3.33 11.75
N GLU A 31 9.41 2.57 12.20
CA GLU A 31 10.50 3.09 13.05
C GLU A 31 11.33 4.17 12.33
N GLU A 32 11.63 3.95 11.04
CA GLU A 32 12.38 4.93 10.23
C GLU A 32 11.61 6.22 10.04
N ARG A 33 10.28 6.12 9.86
CA ARG A 33 9.39 7.26 9.61
C ARG A 33 8.98 8.02 10.87
N LEU A 34 8.80 7.31 12.00
CA LEU A 34 8.22 7.85 13.23
C LEU A 34 9.21 7.90 14.40
N GLY A 35 10.39 7.31 14.26
CA GLY A 35 11.43 7.22 15.29
C GLY A 35 11.31 5.94 16.14
N LYS A 36 12.41 5.56 16.80
CA LYS A 36 12.53 4.30 17.57
C LYS A 36 11.54 4.17 18.72
N SER A 37 11.18 5.28 19.34
CA SER A 37 10.27 5.34 20.49
C SER A 37 8.85 5.74 20.10
N TYR A 38 8.43 5.52 18.84
CA TYR A 38 7.12 5.99 18.37
C TYR A 38 5.96 5.43 19.21
N LEU A 39 6.03 4.18 19.67
CA LEU A 39 5.01 3.59 20.54
C LEU A 39 4.91 4.31 21.89
N GLU A 40 6.06 4.66 22.50
CA GLU A 40 6.09 5.41 23.76
C GLU A 40 5.51 6.82 23.59
N SER A 41 5.86 7.51 22.49
CA SER A 41 5.30 8.81 22.16
C SER A 41 3.78 8.75 21.95
N LEU A 42 3.29 7.72 21.26
CA LEU A 42 1.85 7.50 21.08
C LEU A 42 1.14 7.16 22.39
N ASP A 43 1.76 6.39 23.28
CA ASP A 43 1.18 6.05 24.58
C ASP A 43 1.08 7.27 25.49
N LYS A 44 2.08 8.15 25.45
CA LYS A 44 2.15 9.35 26.27
C LYS A 44 1.26 10.47 25.77
N ASP A 45 1.36 10.80 24.49
CA ASP A 45 0.77 12.01 23.91
C ASP A 45 -0.51 11.71 23.10
N GLY A 46 -0.78 10.43 22.81
CA GLY A 46 -1.94 9.98 22.02
C GLY A 46 -1.78 10.16 20.51
N TYR A 47 -0.74 10.86 20.07
CA TYR A 47 -0.45 11.13 18.66
C TYR A 47 1.04 11.42 18.39
N ILE A 48 1.43 11.36 17.12
CA ILE A 48 2.72 11.84 16.61
C ILE A 48 2.44 12.80 15.45
N ASP A 49 3.01 14.00 15.51
CA ASP A 49 3.03 14.92 14.37
C ASP A 49 4.24 14.60 13.49
N VAL A 50 3.99 14.14 12.26
CA VAL A 50 5.03 13.97 11.25
C VAL A 50 5.27 15.32 10.60
N LYS A 51 6.54 15.70 10.50
CA LYS A 51 6.96 17.02 10.04
C LYS A 51 7.61 16.97 8.67
N THR A 52 7.40 18.03 7.89
CA THR A 52 8.10 18.27 6.64
C THR A 52 9.59 18.56 6.90
N LYS A 53 10.38 18.65 5.82
CA LYS A 53 11.79 19.06 5.90
C LYS A 53 11.98 20.47 6.49
N THR A 54 10.96 21.33 6.41
CA THR A 54 10.97 22.69 6.98
C THR A 54 10.55 22.70 8.45
N GLY A 55 10.14 21.56 9.02
CA GLY A 55 9.74 21.41 10.42
C GLY A 55 8.25 21.69 10.68
N GLU A 56 7.49 22.05 9.64
CA GLU A 56 6.04 22.21 9.71
C GLU A 56 5.35 20.84 9.84
N VAL A 57 4.20 20.77 10.51
CA VAL A 57 3.44 19.53 10.61
C VAL A 57 2.82 19.21 9.25
N ASP A 58 3.17 18.06 8.69
CA ASP A 58 2.63 17.52 7.45
C ASP A 58 1.30 16.80 7.72
N TYR A 59 1.32 15.84 8.64
CA TYR A 59 0.12 15.13 9.11
C TYR A 59 0.32 14.55 10.52
N ARG A 60 -0.79 14.20 11.16
CA ARG A 60 -0.83 13.60 12.49
C ARG A 60 -1.20 12.12 12.42
N VAL A 61 -0.44 11.28 13.12
CA VAL A 61 -0.73 9.86 13.34
C VAL A 61 -1.28 9.71 14.75
N THR A 62 -2.52 9.24 14.90
CA THR A 62 -3.12 8.99 16.22
C THR A 62 -2.80 7.57 16.69
N LYS A 63 -2.85 7.35 18.01
CA LYS A 63 -2.71 6.02 18.60
C LYS A 63 -3.76 5.04 18.06
N GLU A 64 -4.98 5.50 17.84
CA GLU A 64 -6.08 4.71 17.28
C GLU A 64 -5.73 4.18 15.89
N ILE A 65 -5.36 5.07 14.95
CA ILE A 65 -4.96 4.68 13.59
C ILE A 65 -3.73 3.77 13.62
N MET A 66 -2.77 4.01 14.52
CA MET A 66 -1.61 3.14 14.67
C MET A 66 -2.01 1.72 15.10
N LEU A 67 -2.91 1.59 16.07
CA LEU A 67 -3.39 0.28 16.53
C LEU A 67 -4.13 -0.46 15.41
N GLU A 68 -4.96 0.23 14.63
CA GLU A 68 -5.61 -0.36 13.45
C GLU A 68 -4.58 -0.86 12.44
N LEU A 69 -3.56 -0.07 12.13
CA LEU A 69 -2.49 -0.45 11.21
C LEU A 69 -1.70 -1.66 11.71
N LEU A 70 -1.32 -1.69 13.00
CA LEU A 70 -0.54 -2.78 13.59
C LEU A 70 -1.32 -4.11 13.67
N ASN A 71 -2.65 -4.02 13.78
CA ASN A 71 -3.54 -5.18 13.82
C ASN A 71 -3.99 -5.63 12.42
N THR A 72 -3.75 -4.83 11.39
CA THR A 72 -4.11 -5.18 10.02
C THR A 72 -3.23 -6.32 9.52
N ASN A 73 -3.87 -7.43 9.14
CA ASN A 73 -3.21 -8.57 8.52
C ASN A 73 -3.51 -8.57 7.01
N MET A 74 -2.52 -8.17 6.21
CA MET A 74 -2.67 -8.11 4.76
C MET A 74 -2.86 -9.49 4.13
N HIS A 75 -2.26 -10.54 4.68
CA HIS A 75 -2.45 -11.91 4.18
C HIS A 75 -3.92 -12.33 4.26
N GLU A 76 -4.53 -12.21 5.43
CA GLU A 76 -5.95 -12.54 5.65
C GLU A 76 -6.88 -11.63 4.85
N SER A 77 -6.53 -10.34 4.74
CA SER A 77 -7.30 -9.39 3.95
C SER A 77 -7.29 -9.79 2.47
N CYS A 78 -6.12 -10.14 1.92
CA CYS A 78 -5.99 -10.59 0.54
C CYS A 78 -6.74 -11.91 0.27
N LEU A 79 -6.72 -12.87 1.20
CA LEU A 79 -7.50 -14.11 1.10
C LEU A 79 -9.02 -13.86 1.05
N SER A 80 -9.46 -12.82 1.75
CA SER A 80 -10.87 -12.43 1.85
C SER A 80 -11.38 -11.69 0.61
N ILE A 81 -10.51 -11.22 -0.29
CA ILE A 81 -10.95 -10.61 -1.55
C ILE A 81 -11.72 -11.64 -2.39
N ARG A 82 -12.95 -11.29 -2.77
CA ARG A 82 -13.82 -12.15 -3.59
C ARG A 82 -13.13 -12.50 -4.91
N GLU A 83 -13.27 -13.75 -5.34
CA GLU A 83 -12.71 -14.22 -6.62
C GLU A 83 -13.24 -13.42 -7.82
N GLY A 84 -14.48 -12.95 -7.75
CA GLY A 84 -15.08 -12.08 -8.77
C GLY A 84 -14.62 -10.62 -8.71
N CYS A 85 -13.57 -10.27 -7.96
CA CYS A 85 -12.96 -8.95 -7.94
C CYS A 85 -11.59 -9.01 -8.63
N ARG A 86 -11.42 -8.25 -9.72
CA ARG A 86 -10.14 -8.15 -10.44
C ARG A 86 -9.18 -7.24 -9.69
N VAL A 87 -7.94 -7.68 -9.50
CA VAL A 87 -6.92 -6.91 -8.78
C VAL A 87 -5.63 -6.82 -9.60
N PRO A 88 -5.51 -5.85 -10.51
CA PRO A 88 -4.21 -5.47 -11.04
C PRO A 88 -3.33 -4.81 -9.96
N THR A 89 -2.12 -5.33 -9.79
CA THR A 89 -1.04 -4.65 -9.06
C THR A 89 0.02 -4.19 -10.04
N VAL A 90 0.38 -2.91 -9.98
CA VAL A 90 1.54 -2.35 -10.70
C VAL A 90 2.58 -1.92 -9.67
N HIS A 91 3.83 -2.34 -9.86
CA HIS A 91 4.92 -2.05 -8.93
C HIS A 91 6.20 -1.69 -9.68
N GLY A 92 7.01 -0.79 -9.12
CA GLY A 92 8.31 -0.44 -9.69
C GLY A 92 9.41 -1.36 -9.15
N SER A 93 10.32 -1.85 -10.00
CA SER A 93 11.40 -2.73 -9.52
C SER A 93 12.41 -2.03 -8.62
N ASP A 94 12.52 -0.71 -8.73
CA ASP A 94 13.49 0.13 -8.03
C ASP A 94 12.76 1.01 -6.99
N ASP A 95 11.58 0.57 -6.55
CA ASP A 95 10.80 1.22 -5.49
C ASP A 95 11.59 1.20 -4.19
N GLU A 96 12.02 2.38 -3.78
CA GLU A 96 12.86 2.64 -2.62
C GLU A 96 12.08 2.73 -1.30
N ILE A 97 10.74 2.78 -1.37
CA ILE A 97 9.85 2.92 -0.22
C ILE A 97 9.19 1.58 0.13
N ASN A 98 8.73 0.86 -0.88
CA ASN A 98 8.04 -0.42 -0.78
C ASN A 98 8.75 -1.43 -1.68
N PRO A 99 9.45 -2.43 -1.13
CA PRO A 99 10.20 -3.37 -1.94
C PRO A 99 9.29 -4.16 -2.88
N VAL A 100 9.80 -4.49 -4.07
CA VAL A 100 9.03 -5.15 -5.13
C VAL A 100 8.48 -6.51 -4.72
N GLU A 101 9.12 -7.16 -3.74
CA GLU A 101 8.68 -8.41 -3.14
C GLU A 101 7.28 -8.31 -2.52
N ASP A 102 6.87 -7.14 -2.04
CA ASP A 102 5.52 -6.92 -1.52
C ASP A 102 4.46 -7.17 -2.61
N ALA A 103 4.75 -6.77 -3.86
CA ALA A 103 3.88 -7.03 -5.00
C ALA A 103 3.77 -8.53 -5.33
N VAL A 104 4.88 -9.25 -5.16
CA VAL A 104 4.95 -10.70 -5.35
C VAL A 104 4.17 -11.44 -4.25
N GLU A 105 4.15 -10.94 -3.01
CA GLU A 105 3.31 -11.52 -1.95
C GLU A 105 1.81 -11.38 -2.26
N PHE A 106 1.37 -10.23 -2.79
CA PHE A 106 -0.03 -10.08 -3.23
C PHE A 106 -0.41 -11.10 -4.31
N ASP A 107 0.48 -11.30 -5.30
CA ASP A 107 0.26 -12.20 -6.43
C ASP A 107 0.11 -13.67 -6.03
N LYS A 108 0.80 -14.09 -4.95
CA LYS A 108 0.67 -15.44 -4.40
C LYS A 108 -0.68 -15.72 -3.75
N ILE A 109 -1.37 -14.68 -3.27
CA ILE A 109 -2.52 -14.83 -2.35
C ILE A 109 -3.84 -14.47 -3.01
N ILE A 110 -3.87 -13.41 -3.82
CA ILE A 110 -5.10 -12.90 -4.43
C ILE A 110 -5.46 -13.75 -5.67
N ARG A 111 -6.65 -14.36 -5.68
CA ARG A 111 -7.04 -15.33 -6.72
C ARG A 111 -7.17 -14.75 -8.13
N ASN A 112 -7.83 -13.59 -8.25
CA ASN A 112 -8.07 -12.92 -9.53
C ASN A 112 -7.15 -11.70 -9.64
N HIS A 113 -5.86 -11.98 -9.65
CA HIS A 113 -4.80 -10.99 -9.62
C HIS A 113 -4.04 -10.93 -10.94
N ARG A 114 -3.53 -9.75 -11.28
CA ARG A 114 -2.52 -9.58 -12.33
C ARG A 114 -1.42 -8.68 -11.82
N LEU A 115 -0.19 -9.18 -11.78
CA LEU A 115 0.99 -8.41 -11.43
C LEU A 115 1.69 -7.86 -12.68
N GLU A 116 2.04 -6.57 -12.64
CA GLU A 116 2.88 -5.89 -13.62
C GLU A 116 4.05 -5.20 -12.89
N ILE A 117 5.29 -5.58 -13.21
CA ILE A 117 6.50 -4.95 -12.66
C ILE A 117 7.14 -4.07 -13.72
N ILE A 118 7.23 -2.77 -13.45
CA ILE A 118 7.89 -1.80 -14.33
C ILE A 118 9.36 -1.69 -13.94
N ARG A 119 10.24 -2.14 -14.83
CA ARG A 119 11.69 -2.17 -14.58
C ARG A 119 12.27 -0.75 -14.51
N GLY A 120 13.08 -0.49 -13.49
CA GLY A 120 13.71 0.81 -13.26
C GLY A 120 12.77 1.90 -12.73
N ALA A 121 11.52 1.57 -12.40
CA ALA A 121 10.59 2.53 -11.82
C ALA A 121 10.79 2.62 -10.30
N ASN A 122 10.86 3.85 -9.80
CA ASN A 122 10.85 4.18 -8.37
C ASN A 122 9.40 4.23 -7.83
N HIS A 123 9.24 4.48 -6.54
CA HIS A 123 7.92 4.50 -5.88
C HIS A 123 6.90 5.43 -6.56
N GLY A 124 7.38 6.61 -6.99
CA GLY A 124 6.56 7.63 -7.62
C GLY A 124 6.50 7.57 -9.16
N TYR A 125 7.10 6.55 -9.79
CA TYR A 125 7.20 6.41 -11.25
C TYR A 125 7.69 7.67 -11.99
N THR A 126 8.56 8.48 -11.37
CA THR A 126 8.88 9.85 -11.82
C THR A 126 9.33 9.94 -13.28
N SER A 127 10.09 8.95 -13.76
CA SER A 127 10.59 8.85 -15.14
C SER A 127 9.97 7.70 -15.94
N ARG A 128 8.84 7.17 -15.45
CA ARG A 128 8.18 5.94 -15.92
C ARG A 128 6.65 6.07 -15.94
N GLN A 129 6.13 7.30 -15.97
CA GLN A 129 4.68 7.58 -15.91
C GLN A 129 3.93 7.02 -17.12
N ASP A 130 4.51 7.11 -18.33
CA ASP A 130 3.90 6.57 -19.54
C ASP A 130 3.77 5.03 -19.48
N GLU A 131 4.75 4.35 -18.89
CA GLU A 131 4.71 2.91 -18.66
C GLU A 131 3.65 2.55 -17.60
N LEU A 132 3.53 3.34 -16.52
CA LEU A 132 2.46 3.18 -15.53
C LEU A 132 1.08 3.35 -16.18
N VAL A 133 0.88 4.39 -17.00
CA VAL A 133 -0.37 4.61 -17.73
C VAL A 133 -0.65 3.45 -18.67
N SER A 134 0.35 2.99 -19.42
CA SER A 134 0.21 1.85 -20.34
C SER A 134 -0.16 0.56 -19.62
N ALA A 135 0.36 0.36 -18.40
CA ALA A 135 0.01 -0.77 -17.56
C ALA A 135 -1.42 -0.68 -17.03
N VAL A 136 -1.85 0.48 -16.53
CA VAL A 136 -3.15 0.64 -15.83
C VAL A 136 -4.32 0.83 -16.80
N LEU A 137 -4.15 1.60 -17.86
CA LEU A 137 -5.24 2.05 -18.73
C LEU A 137 -6.06 0.90 -19.37
N PRO A 138 -5.46 -0.22 -19.83
CA PRO A 138 -6.22 -1.35 -20.35
C PRO A 138 -7.20 -1.91 -19.32
N PHE A 139 -6.79 -2.07 -18.06
CA PHE A 139 -7.65 -2.60 -17.01
C PHE A 139 -8.86 -1.71 -16.72
N VAL A 140 -8.64 -0.39 -16.70
CA VAL A 140 -9.70 0.58 -16.42
C VAL A 140 -10.71 0.64 -17.58
N LYS A 141 -10.25 0.49 -18.82
CA LYS A 141 -11.12 0.49 -20.02
C LYS A 141 -12.00 -0.76 -20.12
N GLU A 142 -11.65 -1.82 -19.41
CA GLU A 142 -12.39 -3.10 -19.36
C GLU A 142 -13.33 -3.21 -18.15
N LEU A 143 -13.55 -2.13 -17.40
CA LEU A 143 -14.52 -2.04 -16.29
C LEU A 143 -15.93 -1.76 -16.82
#